data_AF-A0A2G9ZD03-F1
#
_entry.id   AF-A0A2G9ZD03-F1
#
_cell.length_a   1.000
_cell.length_b   1.000
_cell.length_c   1.000
_cell.angle_alpha   90.00
_cell.angle_beta   90.00
_cell.angle_gamma   90.00
#
_symmetry.space_group_name_H-M   'P 1'
#
loop_
_entity.id
_entity.type
_entity.pdbx_description
1 polymer ?
#
loop_
_entity_poly.entity_id
_entity_poly.type
_entity_poly.pdbx_seq_one_letter_code
_entity_poly.pdbx_strand_id
1 'polypeptide(L)'
;MNLRKVNPNREYDNKSGLLVFDKKTIFFLGFCFFAFVLLVFLKIHGSSIPIWNQLVVDSPSSNGLIAGLPRGTRSDEWVVSTPFTLSQLKHSPVLPLENESLGEGKVPLLMNLPTNHLTSVLRPQLWGYYFLSPERGFAFYWNFKIYGLIVSFFLLLMILTRNNFWLSVLGSGWLLFSSYIQWWLSCAATELIISFCCIFIAGAYILFSKNRNAIILNSVIMIIFLLNFILV
;
A
#
# COMPACT_ATOMS: atom_id res chain seq x y z
N MET A 1 -36.38 30.38 3.41
CA MET A 1 -35.42 29.26 3.56
C MET A 1 -34.95 28.88 2.16
N ASN A 2 -33.72 29.26 1.80
CA ASN A 2 -33.20 29.20 0.43
C ASN A 2 -32.96 27.75 0.01
N LEU A 3 -33.78 27.23 -0.91
CA LEU A 3 -33.52 25.98 -1.61
C LEU A 3 -32.31 26.20 -2.53
N ARG A 4 -31.13 25.70 -2.11
CA ARG A 4 -29.94 25.67 -2.97
C ARG A 4 -30.28 24.85 -4.21
N LYS A 5 -30.36 25.53 -5.35
CA LYS A 5 -30.49 24.94 -6.68
C LYS A 5 -29.40 23.87 -6.86
N VAL A 6 -29.83 22.63 -7.02
CA VAL A 6 -28.98 21.54 -7.48
C VAL A 6 -28.49 21.94 -8.87
N ASN A 7 -27.17 22.02 -9.04
CA ASN A 7 -26.54 22.43 -10.29
C ASN A 7 -26.87 21.40 -11.39
N PRO A 8 -27.58 21.79 -12.47
CA PRO A 8 -28.09 20.86 -13.49
C PRO A 8 -27.00 20.22 -14.37
N ASN A 9 -25.74 20.66 -14.27
CA ASN A 9 -24.63 20.16 -15.09
C ASN A 9 -23.96 18.87 -14.55
N ARG A 10 -24.66 18.07 -13.73
CA ARG A 10 -24.16 16.78 -13.22
C ARG A 10 -24.71 15.56 -13.99
N GLU A 11 -25.15 15.74 -15.22
CA GLU A 11 -25.33 14.62 -16.15
C GLU A 11 -23.98 14.27 -16.78
N TYR A 12 -23.22 13.42 -16.09
CA TYR A 12 -22.25 12.56 -16.75
C TYR A 12 -22.56 11.12 -16.34
N ASP A 13 -22.98 10.37 -17.35
CA ASP A 13 -23.20 8.93 -17.43
C ASP A 13 -22.40 8.14 -16.37
N ASN A 14 -23.07 7.76 -15.28
CA ASN A 14 -22.47 6.94 -14.23
C ASN A 14 -23.33 5.70 -14.01
N LYS A 15 -23.02 4.63 -14.75
CA LYS A 15 -23.69 3.32 -14.63
C LYS A 15 -23.52 2.64 -13.26
N SER A 16 -22.84 3.29 -12.30
CA SER A 16 -22.75 2.88 -10.88
C SER A 16 -23.03 4.00 -9.85
N GLY A 17 -23.07 5.27 -10.24
CA GLY A 17 -23.44 6.43 -9.40
C GLY A 17 -22.54 6.79 -8.19
N LEU A 18 -21.65 5.90 -7.73
CA LEU A 18 -20.92 6.04 -6.45
C LEU A 18 -19.75 7.04 -6.52
N LEU A 19 -18.75 6.75 -7.37
CA LEU A 19 -17.59 7.62 -7.56
C LEU A 19 -17.70 8.38 -8.88
N VAL A 20 -17.30 9.65 -8.85
CA VAL A 20 -17.21 10.52 -10.03
C VAL A 20 -15.74 10.67 -10.38
N PHE A 21 -15.34 10.06 -11.49
CA PHE A 21 -13.98 10.17 -12.04
C PHE A 21 -13.90 11.38 -12.98
N ASP A 22 -13.97 12.58 -12.42
CA ASP A 22 -13.73 13.81 -13.17
C ASP A 22 -12.24 13.98 -13.52
N LYS A 23 -11.92 14.97 -14.36
CA LYS A 23 -10.53 15.24 -14.79
C LYS A 23 -9.56 15.40 -13.61
N LYS A 24 -10.01 16.00 -12.50
CA LYS A 24 -9.19 16.22 -11.30
C LYS A 24 -8.88 14.91 -10.59
N THR A 25 -9.92 14.08 -10.39
CA THR A 25 -9.80 12.76 -9.79
C THR A 25 -8.89 11.86 -10.62
N ILE A 26 -9.09 11.82 -11.94
CA ILE A 26 -8.24 11.04 -12.86
C ILE A 26 -6.79 11.52 -12.80
N PHE A 27 -6.56 12.84 -12.85
CA PHE A 27 -5.22 13.41 -12.78
C PHE A 27 -4.52 13.08 -11.46
N PHE A 28 -5.23 13.20 -10.33
CA PHE A 28 -4.70 12.87 -9.01
C PHE A 28 -4.32 11.38 -8.90
N LEU A 29 -5.21 10.47 -9.31
CA LEU A 29 -4.93 9.04 -9.30
C LEU A 29 -3.78 8.68 -10.24
N GLY A 30 -3.74 9.30 -11.43
CA GLY A 30 -2.65 9.15 -12.39
C GLY A 30 -1.31 9.65 -11.85
N PHE A 31 -1.30 10.78 -11.14
CA PHE A 31 -0.12 11.31 -10.47
C PHE A 31 0.38 10.36 -9.37
N CYS A 32 -0.51 9.89 -8.49
CA CYS A 32 -0.16 8.92 -7.45
C CYS A 32 0.44 7.64 -8.05
N PHE A 33 -0.19 7.11 -9.09
CA PHE A 33 0.29 5.91 -9.78
C PHE A 33 1.65 6.13 -10.45
N PHE A 34 1.81 7.25 -11.16
CA PHE A 34 3.09 7.61 -11.79
C PHE A 34 4.21 7.75 -10.76
N ALA A 35 3.96 8.48 -9.67
CA ALA A 35 4.94 8.66 -8.60
C ALA A 35 5.33 7.33 -7.95
N PHE A 36 4.34 6.46 -7.69
CA PHE A 36 4.60 5.09 -7.21
C PHE A 36 5.53 4.32 -8.16
N VAL A 37 5.21 4.26 -9.46
CA VAL A 37 6.02 3.54 -10.45
C VAL A 37 7.43 4.13 -10.56
N LEU A 38 7.54 5.46 -10.57
CA LEU A 38 8.82 6.15 -10.65
C LEU A 38 9.73 5.84 -9.46
N LEU A 39 9.21 5.89 -8.23
CA LEU A 39 9.99 5.60 -7.03
C LEU A 39 10.41 4.13 -6.98
N VAL A 40 9.54 3.21 -7.40
CA VAL A 40 9.89 1.79 -7.54
C VAL A 40 10.99 1.57 -8.57
N PHE A 41 10.88 2.21 -9.74
CA PHE A 41 11.90 2.11 -10.79
C PHE A 41 13.27 2.61 -10.33
N LEU A 42 13.27 3.74 -9.61
CA LEU A 42 14.45 4.38 -9.02
C LEU A 42 14.94 3.72 -7.72
N LYS A 43 14.27 2.66 -7.24
CA LYS A 43 14.62 1.92 -6.01
C LYS A 43 14.54 2.78 -4.73
N ILE A 44 13.67 3.79 -4.72
CA ILE A 44 13.55 4.75 -3.61
C ILE A 44 12.58 4.21 -2.56
N HIS A 45 13.01 4.20 -1.30
CA HIS A 45 12.22 3.75 -0.15
C HIS A 45 12.58 4.54 1.13
N GLY A 46 11.74 4.42 2.16
CA GLY A 46 11.89 5.16 3.43
C GLY A 46 12.72 4.47 4.52
N SER A 47 13.21 3.24 4.28
CA SER A 47 13.96 2.48 5.29
C SER A 47 15.26 3.15 5.74
N SER A 48 15.56 3.07 7.04
CA SER A 48 16.87 3.47 7.61
C SER A 48 17.93 2.37 7.48
N ILE A 49 17.85 1.52 6.44
CA ILE A 49 18.83 0.46 6.16
C ILE A 49 20.30 0.94 6.08
N PRO A 50 20.65 2.19 5.71
CA PRO A 50 22.05 2.64 5.71
C PRO A 50 22.73 2.63 7.09
N ILE A 51 21.99 2.45 8.20
CA ILE A 51 22.59 2.21 9.53
C ILE A 51 23.50 0.97 9.51
N TRP A 52 23.13 -0.06 8.73
CA TRP A 52 23.92 -1.28 8.60
C TRP A 52 25.30 -1.05 7.96
N ASN A 53 25.49 0.02 7.19
CA ASN A 53 26.80 0.35 6.61
C ASN A 53 27.85 0.59 7.70
N GLN A 54 27.45 1.21 8.81
CA GLN A 54 28.32 1.44 9.96
C GLN A 54 28.50 0.18 10.81
N LEU A 55 27.48 -0.67 10.90
CA LEU A 55 27.49 -1.84 11.78
C LEU A 55 28.22 -3.06 11.19
N VAL A 56 28.17 -3.24 9.87
CA VAL A 56 28.66 -4.47 9.21
C VAL A 56 29.76 -4.20 8.20
N VAL A 57 29.65 -3.10 7.44
CA VAL A 57 30.55 -2.83 6.29
C VAL A 57 31.69 -1.88 6.67
N ASP A 58 31.63 -1.27 7.86
CA ASP A 58 32.55 -0.23 8.33
C ASP A 58 32.70 0.92 7.30
N SER A 59 31.57 1.29 6.69
CA SER A 59 31.49 2.31 5.64
C SER A 59 30.56 3.47 6.04
N PRO A 60 30.70 4.66 5.41
CA PRO A 60 29.87 5.80 5.76
C PRO A 60 28.37 5.50 5.63
N SER A 61 27.57 5.91 6.61
CA SER A 61 26.10 5.78 6.58
C SER A 61 25.43 6.64 5.51
N SER A 62 26.18 7.52 4.83
CA SER A 62 25.74 8.25 3.65
C SER A 62 25.62 7.37 2.40
N ASN A 63 26.26 6.18 2.38
CA ASN A 63 26.17 5.27 1.24
C ASN A 63 24.72 4.78 1.06
N GLY A 64 24.13 5.12 -0.09
CA GLY A 64 22.73 4.79 -0.40
C GLY A 64 21.70 5.77 0.15
N LEU A 65 22.13 6.89 0.76
CA LEU A 65 21.24 7.94 1.25
C LEU A 65 20.97 8.98 0.15
N ILE A 66 19.69 9.29 -0.10
CA ILE A 66 19.29 10.33 -1.06
C ILE A 66 19.16 11.68 -0.36
N ALA A 67 18.54 11.69 0.82
CA ALA A 67 18.29 12.89 1.61
C ALA A 67 18.07 12.54 3.10
N GLY A 68 18.30 13.52 3.97
CA GLY A 68 18.11 13.38 5.42
C GLY A 68 19.28 12.67 6.11
N LEU A 69 18.96 11.94 7.18
CA LEU A 69 19.91 11.14 7.96
C LEU A 69 19.20 9.85 8.39
N PRO A 70 19.87 8.69 8.37
CA PRO A 70 19.29 7.47 8.93
C PRO A 70 19.04 7.63 10.42
N ARG A 71 17.94 7.05 10.93
CA ARG A 71 17.56 7.17 12.35
C ARG A 71 17.38 5.80 12.99
N GLY A 72 17.87 5.66 14.22
CA GLY A 72 17.68 4.43 14.99
C GLY A 72 16.21 4.15 15.36
N THR A 73 15.34 5.16 15.28
CA THR A 73 13.89 4.99 15.47
C THR A 73 13.30 4.05 14.42
N ARG A 74 12.30 3.26 14.82
CA ARG A 74 11.70 2.17 14.04
C ARG A 74 12.68 1.03 13.73
N SER A 75 13.52 0.66 14.70
CA SER A 75 14.41 -0.50 14.60
C SER A 75 13.66 -1.81 14.32
N ASP A 76 12.41 -1.93 14.71
CA ASP A 76 11.55 -3.04 14.31
C ASP A 76 11.40 -3.17 12.78
N GLU A 77 11.56 -2.09 12.02
CA GLU A 77 11.63 -2.16 10.56
C GLU A 77 13.02 -2.54 10.07
N TRP A 78 14.02 -1.68 10.30
CA TRP A 78 15.32 -1.79 9.64
C TRP A 78 16.24 -2.83 10.30
N VAL A 79 16.00 -3.25 11.56
CA VAL A 79 16.71 -4.34 12.24
C VAL A 79 15.99 -5.68 12.10
N VAL A 80 14.64 -5.70 12.03
CA VAL A 80 13.87 -6.96 12.04
C VAL A 80 13.25 -7.24 10.67
N SER A 81 12.23 -6.50 10.25
CA SER A 81 11.47 -6.81 9.03
C SER A 81 12.33 -6.80 7.76
N THR A 82 13.27 -5.85 7.65
CA THR A 82 14.12 -5.70 6.47
C THR A 82 15.14 -6.84 6.33
N PRO A 83 15.94 -7.17 7.35
CA PRO A 83 16.80 -8.37 7.31
C PRO A 83 16.02 -9.67 7.11
N PHE A 84 14.81 -9.79 7.66
CA PHE A 84 13.98 -10.98 7.48
C PHE A 84 13.53 -11.14 6.03
N THR A 85 13.13 -10.02 5.39
CA THR A 85 12.82 -9.99 3.96
C THR A 85 14.04 -10.32 3.11
N LEU A 86 15.21 -9.78 3.44
CA LEU A 86 16.45 -10.11 2.74
C LEU A 86 16.84 -11.57 2.91
N SER A 87 16.66 -12.15 4.10
CA SER A 87 16.86 -13.58 4.36
C SER A 87 16.00 -14.43 3.44
N GLN A 88 14.71 -14.10 3.28
CA GLN A 88 13.82 -14.76 2.32
C GLN A 88 14.28 -14.66 0.87
N LEU A 89 14.71 -13.46 0.45
CA LEU A 89 15.13 -13.19 -0.93
C LEU A 89 16.49 -13.82 -1.29
N LYS A 90 17.36 -14.01 -0.29
CA LYS A 90 18.71 -14.58 -0.46
C LYS A 90 18.80 -16.07 -0.08
N HIS A 91 17.71 -16.66 0.40
CA HIS A 91 17.64 -18.08 0.70
C HIS A 91 17.73 -18.95 -0.58
N SER A 92 18.15 -20.21 -0.42
CA SER A 92 18.11 -21.23 -1.47
C SER A 92 17.37 -22.47 -0.95
N PRO A 93 16.16 -22.81 -1.46
CA PRO A 93 15.44 -22.15 -2.55
C PRO A 93 14.95 -20.75 -2.18
N VAL A 94 14.73 -19.88 -3.17
CA VAL A 94 14.28 -18.49 -2.98
C VAL A 94 12.84 -18.44 -2.46
N LEU A 95 12.56 -17.55 -1.50
CA LEU A 95 11.24 -17.36 -0.87
C LEU A 95 10.64 -18.67 -0.29
N PRO A 96 11.38 -19.43 0.53
CA PRO A 96 10.89 -20.69 1.07
C PRO A 96 9.70 -20.50 2.02
N LEU A 97 8.91 -21.56 2.20
CA LEU A 97 7.84 -21.60 3.20
C LEU A 97 8.36 -21.63 4.64
N GLU A 98 9.52 -22.25 4.84
CA GLU A 98 10.16 -22.43 6.14
C GLU A 98 11.60 -21.90 6.02
N ASN A 99 12.04 -21.13 7.01
CA ASN A 99 13.38 -20.56 7.03
C ASN A 99 13.90 -20.60 8.46
N GLU A 100 14.78 -21.55 8.75
CA GLU A 100 15.34 -21.80 10.08
C GLU A 100 16.04 -20.57 10.67
N SER A 101 16.57 -19.67 9.82
CA SER A 101 17.17 -18.41 10.28
C SER A 101 16.15 -17.44 10.88
N LEU A 102 14.85 -17.66 10.63
CA LEU A 102 13.74 -16.84 11.11
C LEU A 102 12.90 -17.57 12.17
N GLY A 103 13.24 -18.82 12.51
CA GLY A 103 12.51 -19.67 13.44
C GLY A 103 11.96 -20.95 12.80
N GLU A 104 11.27 -21.76 13.59
CA GLU A 104 10.76 -23.06 13.16
C GLU A 104 9.41 -22.97 12.43
N GLY A 105 9.16 -23.88 11.49
CA GLY A 105 7.91 -24.00 10.75
C GLY A 105 7.67 -22.82 9.79
N LYS A 106 6.40 -22.45 9.62
CA LYS A 106 5.95 -21.47 8.59
C LYS A 106 5.96 -20.03 9.07
N VAL A 107 6.93 -19.66 9.93
CA VAL A 107 7.11 -18.29 10.44
C VAL A 107 7.05 -17.21 9.35
N PRO A 108 7.65 -17.40 8.15
CA PRO A 108 7.57 -16.41 7.09
C PRO A 108 6.14 -16.05 6.67
N LEU A 109 5.21 -17.01 6.69
CA LEU A 109 3.80 -16.74 6.43
C LEU A 109 3.17 -15.89 7.54
N LEU A 110 3.49 -16.18 8.80
CA LEU A 110 2.95 -15.49 9.97
C LEU A 110 3.47 -14.06 10.10
N MET A 111 4.71 -13.81 9.66
CA MET A 111 5.36 -12.50 9.74
C MET A 111 5.14 -11.61 8.52
N ASN A 112 4.18 -11.96 7.66
CA ASN A 112 3.87 -11.20 6.44
C ASN A 112 5.08 -11.02 5.50
N LEU A 113 5.96 -12.03 5.43
CA LEU A 113 7.11 -12.03 4.52
C LEU A 113 6.73 -12.59 3.14
N PRO A 114 7.47 -12.22 2.08
CA PRO A 114 7.30 -12.86 0.78
C PRO A 114 7.69 -14.34 0.88
N THR A 115 6.85 -15.21 0.31
CA THR A 115 6.99 -16.68 0.30
C THR A 115 6.38 -17.23 -0.98
N ASN A 116 6.92 -18.34 -1.50
CA ASN A 116 6.34 -19.06 -2.64
C ASN A 116 5.13 -19.90 -2.21
N HIS A 117 4.09 -19.22 -1.74
CA HIS A 117 2.83 -19.80 -1.30
C HIS A 117 1.65 -19.05 -1.92
N LEU A 118 0.52 -19.73 -2.09
CA LEU A 118 -0.68 -19.15 -2.70
C LEU A 118 -1.18 -17.91 -1.94
N THR A 119 -0.96 -17.85 -0.62
CA THR A 119 -1.33 -16.68 0.21
C THR A 119 -0.62 -15.40 -0.22
N SER A 120 0.56 -15.49 -0.86
CA SER A 120 1.28 -14.32 -1.34
C SER A 120 0.57 -13.62 -2.51
N VAL A 121 -0.22 -14.35 -3.29
CA VAL A 121 -1.09 -13.76 -4.33
C VAL A 121 -2.15 -12.87 -3.68
N LEU A 122 -2.55 -13.17 -2.45
CA LEU A 122 -3.55 -12.43 -1.70
C LEU A 122 -2.96 -11.26 -0.90
N ARG A 123 -1.65 -10.98 -1.04
CA ARG A 123 -0.94 -9.89 -0.37
C ARG A 123 -0.35 -8.91 -1.40
N PRO A 124 -1.17 -7.99 -1.97
CA PRO A 124 -0.76 -7.11 -3.06
C PRO A 124 0.51 -6.31 -2.77
N GLN A 125 0.73 -5.93 -1.51
CA GLN A 125 1.92 -5.22 -1.04
C GLN A 125 3.22 -6.01 -1.27
N LEU A 126 3.17 -7.35 -1.34
CA LEU A 126 4.34 -8.20 -1.54
C LEU A 126 4.60 -8.52 -3.02
N TRP A 127 3.71 -8.18 -3.93
CA TRP A 127 3.79 -8.63 -5.32
C TRP A 127 5.09 -8.21 -6.03
N GLY A 128 5.61 -7.03 -5.70
CA GLY A 128 6.88 -6.54 -6.27
C GLY A 128 8.06 -7.49 -6.06
N TYR A 129 8.07 -8.32 -5.01
CA TYR A 129 9.15 -9.27 -4.75
C TYR A 129 9.19 -10.45 -5.74
N TYR A 130 8.12 -10.72 -6.48
CA TYR A 130 8.04 -11.89 -7.37
C TYR A 130 8.44 -11.57 -8.82
N PHE A 131 8.30 -10.32 -9.26
CA PHE A 131 8.54 -9.94 -10.65
C PHE A 131 9.57 -8.81 -10.83
N LEU A 132 10.06 -8.20 -9.75
CA LEU A 132 11.10 -7.18 -9.79
C LEU A 132 12.40 -7.69 -9.15
N SER A 133 13.50 -6.93 -9.35
CA SER A 133 14.74 -7.16 -8.60
C SER A 133 14.51 -6.91 -7.11
N PRO A 134 15.29 -7.54 -6.20
CA PRO A 134 15.11 -7.42 -4.75
C PRO A 134 14.95 -5.97 -4.24
N GLU A 135 15.76 -5.04 -4.74
CA GLU A 135 15.74 -3.63 -4.32
C GLU A 135 14.47 -2.92 -4.80
N ARG A 136 14.00 -3.24 -6.01
CA ARG A 136 12.77 -2.70 -6.56
C ARG A 136 11.55 -3.33 -5.90
N GLY A 137 11.60 -4.61 -5.54
CA GLY A 137 10.57 -5.27 -4.73
C GLY A 137 10.44 -4.63 -3.35
N PHE A 138 11.57 -4.29 -2.72
CA PHE A 138 11.57 -3.58 -1.44
C PHE A 138 11.03 -2.15 -1.57
N ALA A 139 11.40 -1.42 -2.63
CA ALA A 139 10.82 -0.13 -2.96
C ALA A 139 9.31 -0.24 -3.25
N PHE A 140 8.87 -1.28 -3.95
CA PHE A 140 7.45 -1.54 -4.20
C PHE A 140 6.69 -1.69 -2.89
N TYR A 141 7.18 -2.52 -1.97
CA TYR A 141 6.54 -2.74 -0.68
C TYR A 141 6.37 -1.44 0.11
N TRP A 142 7.43 -0.63 0.20
CA TRP A 142 7.39 0.66 0.89
C TRP A 142 6.42 1.65 0.25
N ASN A 143 6.51 1.83 -1.06
CA ASN A 143 5.68 2.80 -1.77
C ASN A 143 4.22 2.31 -1.85
N PHE A 144 3.96 1.00 -1.81
CA PHE A 144 2.59 0.47 -1.77
C PHE A 144 1.86 0.95 -0.52
N LYS A 145 2.53 0.97 0.65
CA LYS A 145 1.92 1.47 1.88
C LYS A 145 1.55 2.95 1.79
N ILE A 146 2.42 3.77 1.21
CA ILE A 146 2.20 5.22 1.10
C ILE A 146 1.10 5.53 0.08
N TYR A 147 1.28 5.09 -1.16
CA TYR A 147 0.36 5.43 -2.26
C TYR A 147 -0.92 4.60 -2.21
N GLY A 148 -0.85 3.35 -1.75
CA GLY A 148 -2.03 2.54 -1.48
C GLY A 148 -2.91 3.21 -0.45
N LEU A 149 -2.36 3.70 0.66
CA LEU A 149 -3.13 4.42 1.69
C LEU A 149 -3.74 5.71 1.16
N ILE A 150 -2.95 6.55 0.48
CA ILE A 150 -3.45 7.80 -0.10
C ILE A 150 -4.62 7.50 -1.03
N VAL A 151 -4.44 6.58 -1.98
CA VAL A 151 -5.44 6.28 -3.01
C VAL A 151 -6.68 5.62 -2.40
N SER A 152 -6.52 4.58 -1.59
CA SER A 152 -7.66 3.85 -1.03
C SER A 152 -8.49 4.74 -0.10
N PHE A 153 -7.83 5.54 0.76
CA PHE A 153 -8.53 6.43 1.68
C PHE A 153 -9.12 7.64 0.96
N PHE A 154 -8.45 8.18 -0.06
CA PHE A 154 -9.01 9.21 -0.94
C PHE A 154 -10.32 8.71 -1.58
N LEU A 155 -10.33 7.52 -2.16
CA LEU A 155 -11.52 6.95 -2.79
C LEU A 155 -12.64 6.67 -1.77
N LEU A 156 -12.29 6.20 -0.57
CA LEU A 156 -13.25 6.05 0.52
C LEU A 156 -13.90 7.40 0.88
N LEU A 157 -13.08 8.44 1.07
CA LEU A 157 -13.58 9.78 1.35
C LEU A 157 -14.40 10.35 0.19
N MET A 158 -14.07 10.05 -1.06
CA MET A 158 -14.89 10.46 -2.20
C MET A 158 -16.30 9.88 -2.11
N ILE A 159 -16.47 8.63 -1.64
CA ILE A 159 -17.80 8.06 -1.36
C ILE A 159 -18.46 8.80 -0.19
N LEU A 160 -17.79 8.89 0.96
CA LEU A 160 -18.37 9.43 2.20
C LEU A 160 -18.72 10.92 2.11
N THR A 161 -17.94 11.69 1.35
CA THR A 161 -18.07 13.15 1.22
C THR A 161 -18.86 13.58 -0.02
N ARG A 162 -19.54 12.63 -0.68
CA ARG A 162 -20.34 12.86 -1.89
C ARG A 162 -19.53 13.47 -3.05
N ASN A 163 -18.37 12.88 -3.32
CA ASN A 163 -17.41 13.23 -4.35
C ASN A 163 -16.80 14.64 -4.18
N ASN A 164 -16.53 15.05 -2.94
CA ASN A 164 -15.79 16.27 -2.69
C ASN A 164 -14.28 16.01 -2.82
N PHE A 165 -13.73 16.35 -3.99
CA PHE A 165 -12.32 16.15 -4.33
C PHE A 165 -11.36 16.74 -3.28
N TRP A 166 -11.50 18.02 -2.95
CA TRP A 166 -10.54 18.71 -2.08
C TRP A 166 -10.57 18.16 -0.65
N LEU A 167 -11.75 17.89 -0.12
CA LEU A 167 -11.88 17.30 1.22
C LEU A 167 -11.26 15.89 1.27
N SER A 168 -11.40 15.13 0.18
CA SER A 168 -10.84 13.77 0.08
C SER A 168 -9.32 13.76 -0.07
N VAL A 169 -8.75 14.68 -0.87
CA VAL A 169 -7.29 14.83 -1.00
C VAL A 169 -6.67 15.29 0.31
N LEU A 170 -7.24 16.34 0.94
CA LEU A 170 -6.73 16.83 2.21
C LEU A 170 -6.88 15.80 3.33
N GLY A 171 -8.00 15.06 3.37
CA GLY A 171 -8.22 14.01 4.37
C GLY A 171 -7.28 12.82 4.22
N SER A 172 -6.98 12.38 3.00
CA SER A 172 -5.99 11.32 2.75
C SER A 172 -4.56 11.76 3.05
N GLY A 173 -4.19 13.00 2.71
CA GLY A 173 -2.92 13.59 3.13
C GLY A 173 -2.82 13.70 4.65
N TRP A 174 -3.86 14.20 5.32
CA TRP A 174 -3.92 14.31 6.78
C TRP A 174 -3.72 12.95 7.45
N LEU A 175 -4.39 11.90 6.97
CA LEU A 175 -4.23 10.56 7.50
C LEU A 175 -2.80 10.07 7.33
N LEU A 176 -2.22 10.20 6.13
CA LEU A 176 -0.84 9.79 5.87
C LEU A 176 0.16 10.47 6.82
N PHE A 177 0.01 11.78 7.04
CA PHE A 177 0.91 12.56 7.91
C PHE A 177 0.52 12.53 9.40
N SER A 178 -0.51 11.76 9.78
CA SER A 178 -0.87 11.58 11.18
C SER A 178 0.24 10.86 11.95
N SER A 179 0.39 11.19 13.24
CA SER A 179 1.38 10.53 14.11
C SER A 179 1.21 9.02 14.17
N TYR A 180 -0.04 8.53 14.15
CA TYR A 180 -0.34 7.11 14.12
C TYR A 180 0.21 6.45 12.84
N ILE A 181 -0.11 6.96 11.65
CA ILE A 181 0.39 6.36 10.41
C ILE A 181 1.91 6.47 10.34
N GLN A 182 2.50 7.62 10.68
CA GLN A 182 3.95 7.78 10.66
C GLN A 182 4.66 6.80 11.61
N TRP A 183 4.05 6.50 12.76
CA TRP A 183 4.56 5.50 13.69
C TRP A 183 4.41 4.07 13.16
N TRP A 184 3.26 3.74 12.56
CA TRP A 184 2.95 2.38 12.12
C TRP A 184 3.21 2.11 10.64
N LEU A 185 3.83 3.04 9.92
CA LEU A 185 4.06 2.93 8.47
C LEU A 185 4.88 1.69 8.10
N SER A 186 5.85 1.32 8.94
CA SER A 186 6.68 0.15 8.69
C SER A 186 6.06 -1.17 9.13
N CYS A 187 4.98 -1.16 9.90
CA CYS A 187 4.24 -2.35 10.33
C CYS A 187 3.03 -2.65 9.43
N ALA A 188 2.30 -3.70 9.80
CA ALA A 188 1.07 -4.19 9.18
C ALA A 188 -0.12 -3.20 9.23
N ALA A 189 -0.16 -2.25 10.18
CA ALA A 189 -1.35 -1.41 10.39
C ALA A 189 -1.77 -0.60 9.16
N THR A 190 -0.80 -0.09 8.38
CA THR A 190 -1.12 0.66 7.15
C THR A 190 -1.76 -0.26 6.11
N GLU A 191 -1.31 -1.51 6.01
CA GLU A 191 -1.86 -2.52 5.10
C GLU A 191 -3.29 -2.93 5.51
N LEU A 192 -3.58 -2.97 6.82
CA LEU A 192 -4.94 -3.18 7.34
C LEU A 192 -5.89 -2.05 6.95
N ILE A 193 -5.46 -0.80 7.07
CA ILE A 193 -6.28 0.36 6.70
C ILE A 193 -6.54 0.38 5.19
N ILE A 194 -5.53 0.09 4.37
CA ILE A 194 -5.69 -0.06 2.91
C ILE A 194 -6.74 -1.13 2.62
N SER A 195 -6.59 -2.30 3.24
CA SER A 195 -7.51 -3.43 3.05
C SER A 195 -8.93 -3.08 3.45
N PHE A 196 -9.13 -2.44 4.61
CA PHE A 196 -10.43 -1.93 5.05
C PHE A 196 -11.06 -0.98 4.03
N CYS A 197 -10.30 0.00 3.52
CA CYS A 197 -10.80 0.93 2.52
C CYS A 197 -11.24 0.21 1.24
N CYS A 198 -10.41 -0.71 0.74
CA CYS A 198 -10.70 -1.50 -0.45
C CYS A 198 -11.94 -2.39 -0.26
N ILE A 199 -12.08 -3.06 0.88
CA ILE A 199 -13.25 -3.88 1.22
C ILE A 199 -14.52 -3.01 1.24
N PHE A 200 -14.46 -1.84 1.89
CA PHE A 200 -15.61 -0.93 1.97
C PHE A 200 -16.04 -0.44 0.58
N ILE A 201 -15.08 0.04 -0.22
CA ILE A 201 -15.35 0.51 -1.59
C ILE A 201 -15.94 -0.62 -2.43
N ALA A 202 -15.32 -1.81 -2.38
CA ALA A 202 -15.79 -2.96 -3.13
C ALA A 202 -17.20 -3.39 -2.71
N GLY A 203 -17.46 -3.44 -1.40
CA GLY A 203 -18.79 -3.71 -0.86
C GLY A 203 -19.83 -2.68 -1.33
N ALA A 204 -19.49 -1.39 -1.33
CA ALA A 204 -20.38 -0.35 -1.85
C ALA A 204 -20.70 -0.58 -3.34
N TYR A 205 -19.71 -0.91 -4.17
CA TYR A 205 -19.95 -1.24 -5.57
C TYR A 205 -20.78 -2.50 -5.78
N ILE A 206 -20.55 -3.56 -4.99
CA ILE A 206 -21.35 -4.79 -5.07
C ILE A 206 -22.82 -4.52 -4.72
N LEU A 207 -23.07 -3.69 -3.70
CA LEU A 207 -24.43 -3.41 -3.21
C LEU A 207 -25.20 -2.41 -4.08
N PHE A 208 -24.54 -1.39 -4.62
CA PHE A 208 -25.24 -0.26 -5.26
C PHE A 208 -24.99 -0.13 -6.77
N SER A 209 -24.00 -0.82 -7.35
CA SER A 209 -23.76 -0.78 -8.79
C SER A 209 -24.81 -1.59 -9.55
N LYS A 210 -25.24 -1.09 -10.70
CA LYS A 210 -26.05 -1.85 -11.67
C LYS A 210 -25.21 -2.50 -12.78
N ASN A 211 -23.92 -2.13 -12.88
CA ASN A 211 -23.02 -2.65 -13.90
C ASN A 211 -22.41 -3.99 -13.45
N ARG A 212 -22.76 -5.07 -14.15
CA ARG A 212 -22.28 -6.44 -13.87
C ARG A 212 -20.76 -6.54 -13.84
N ASN A 213 -20.06 -5.88 -14.76
CA ASN A 213 -18.59 -5.93 -14.81
C ASN A 213 -17.97 -5.25 -13.59
N ALA A 214 -18.56 -4.14 -13.15
CA ALA A 214 -18.13 -3.46 -11.93
C ALA A 214 -18.37 -4.32 -10.69
N ILE A 215 -19.50 -5.05 -10.62
CA ILE A 215 -19.77 -5.98 -9.52
C ILE A 215 -18.72 -7.09 -9.50
N ILE A 216 -18.49 -7.77 -10.63
CA ILE A 216 -17.53 -8.88 -10.71
C ILE A 216 -16.11 -8.42 -10.31
N LEU A 217 -15.65 -7.29 -10.85
CA LEU A 217 -14.35 -6.73 -10.51
C LEU A 217 -14.24 -6.44 -9.01
N ASN A 218 -15.25 -5.79 -8.43
CA ASN A 218 -15.25 -5.47 -7.01
C ASN A 218 -15.40 -6.71 -6.13
N SER A 219 -16.09 -7.78 -6.56
CA SER A 219 -16.10 -9.06 -5.85
C SER A 219 -14.70 -9.67 -5.76
N VAL A 220 -13.92 -9.64 -6.84
CA VAL A 220 -12.53 -10.12 -6.82
C VAL A 220 -11.66 -9.25 -5.91
N ILE A 221 -11.77 -7.92 -6.02
CA ILE A 221 -11.05 -6.99 -5.13
C ILE A 221 -11.40 -7.27 -3.67
N MET A 222 -12.69 -7.46 -3.36
CA MET A 222 -13.15 -7.75 -2.00
C MET A 222 -12.54 -9.04 -1.46
N ILE A 223 -12.51 -10.13 -2.26
CA ILE A 223 -11.90 -11.40 -1.84
C ILE A 223 -10.41 -11.22 -1.54
N ILE A 224 -9.67 -10.55 -2.43
CA ILE A 224 -8.22 -10.32 -2.25
C ILE A 224 -7.96 -9.54 -0.96
N PHE A 225 -8.65 -8.41 -0.77
CA PHE A 225 -8.37 -7.55 0.40
C PHE A 225 -8.98 -8.07 1.70
N LEU A 226 -10.06 -8.85 1.67
CA LEU A 226 -10.57 -9.54 2.86
C LEU A 226 -9.56 -10.59 3.35
N LEU A 227 -9.01 -11.38 2.44
CA LEU A 227 -7.99 -12.36 2.79
C LEU A 227 -6.68 -11.68 3.20
N ASN A 228 -6.28 -10.59 2.53
CA ASN A 228 -5.14 -9.78 2.96
C ASN A 228 -5.34 -9.28 4.40
N PHE A 229 -6.54 -8.77 4.74
CA PHE A 229 -6.84 -8.26 6.07
C PHE A 229 -6.72 -9.34 7.18
N ILE A 230 -7.01 -10.60 6.86
CA ILE A 230 -6.84 -11.73 7.80
C ILE A 230 -5.37 -12.14 7.93
N LEU A 231 -4.61 -11.99 6.85
CA LEU A 231 -3.25 -12.48 6.73
C LEU A 231 -2.18 -11.48 7.19
N VAL A 232 -2.56 -10.26 7.54
CA VAL A 232 -1.69 -9.12 7.91
C VAL A 232 -1.89 -8.81 9.39
#